data_AF-A0A1D8RY13-F1
#
_entry.id   AF-A0A1D8RY13-F1
#
_cell.length_a   1.000
_cell.length_b   1.000
_cell.length_c   1.000
_cell.angle_alpha   90.00
_cell.angle_beta   90.00
_cell.angle_gamma   90.00
#
_symmetry.space_group_name_H-M   'P 1'
#
loop_
_entity.id
_entity.type
_entity.pdbx_description
1 polymer ?
#
loop_
_entity_poly.entity_id
_entity_poly.type
_entity_poly.pdbx_seq_one_letter_code
_entity_poly.pdbx_strand_id
1 'polypeptide(L)'
;MYKTSPKSLVLAGAFSVATLLSVSSNATIVEFETSQGNFKINLHDQTTPKTVENFLKYINDGDFNNTVVHRLVPNFIMQAGGFEFNGNFPLTAIDVDSSVKNEPLYSNVRATIAMAKIANSPNSATSQWFINYKDNSAILDRQNGGFTVFGEVIEGMDNIDKIAQLPICQSIPMPDYTNEQCANSNFVPADENFVTIRTVTISNSSTTTAESLSPVKNTLLNQGSSSSDSDGDGGGSLSYFALLALSLVGLRRKMKIS
;
A
#
# COMPACT_ATOMS: atom_id res chain seq x y z
N MET A 1 -51.07 53.99 -48.57
CA MET A 1 -51.34 53.52 -47.19
C MET A 1 -50.78 52.11 -47.06
N TYR A 2 -49.89 51.92 -46.09
CA TYR A 2 -49.17 50.68 -45.75
C TYR A 2 -50.07 49.44 -45.60
N LYS A 3 -49.62 48.26 -46.09
CA LYS A 3 -49.15 47.16 -45.21
C LYS A 3 -48.66 45.95 -46.01
N THR A 4 -47.40 45.61 -45.79
CA THR A 4 -46.75 44.33 -46.07
C THR A 4 -47.21 43.27 -45.05
N SER A 5 -47.27 41.99 -45.45
CA SER A 5 -47.34 40.85 -44.54
C SER A 5 -46.37 39.75 -45.02
N PRO A 6 -45.45 39.25 -44.17
CA PRO A 6 -44.38 38.36 -44.59
C PRO A 6 -44.80 36.87 -44.54
N LYS A 7 -44.17 36.08 -45.41
CA LYS A 7 -44.23 34.62 -45.42
C LYS A 7 -43.45 34.07 -44.22
N SER A 8 -44.11 33.30 -43.35
CA SER A 8 -43.45 32.57 -42.27
C SER A 8 -42.65 31.39 -42.84
N LEU A 9 -41.33 31.47 -42.72
CA LEU A 9 -40.41 30.36 -42.93
C LEU A 9 -40.32 29.58 -41.61
N VAL A 10 -40.88 28.37 -41.56
CA VAL A 10 -40.72 27.48 -40.40
C VAL A 10 -39.38 26.79 -40.50
N LEU A 11 -38.41 27.24 -39.71
CA LEU A 11 -37.11 26.59 -39.55
C LEU A 11 -37.26 25.44 -38.55
N ALA A 12 -37.37 24.21 -39.03
CA ALA A 12 -37.35 23.02 -38.18
C ALA A 12 -35.91 22.79 -37.69
N GLY A 13 -35.60 23.25 -36.48
CA GLY A 13 -34.33 22.99 -35.82
C GLY A 13 -34.27 21.55 -35.31
N ALA A 14 -33.37 20.74 -35.88
CA ALA A 14 -33.02 19.44 -35.34
C ALA A 14 -32.20 19.62 -34.06
N PHE A 15 -32.81 19.39 -32.90
CA PHE A 15 -32.10 19.31 -31.62
C PHE A 15 -31.43 17.93 -31.53
N SER A 16 -30.15 17.84 -31.90
CA SER A 16 -29.32 16.68 -31.57
C SER A 16 -29.09 16.65 -30.06
N VAL A 17 -29.82 15.79 -29.36
CA VAL A 17 -29.55 15.45 -27.97
C VAL A 17 -28.27 14.64 -27.94
N ALA A 18 -27.15 15.28 -27.66
CA ALA A 18 -25.91 14.59 -27.32
C ALA A 18 -26.07 13.99 -25.92
N THR A 19 -26.43 12.71 -25.85
CA THR A 19 -26.36 11.93 -24.62
C THR A 19 -24.89 11.80 -24.22
N LEU A 20 -24.47 12.59 -23.23
CA LEU A 20 -23.22 12.39 -22.52
C LEU A 20 -23.33 11.05 -21.78
N LEU A 21 -22.75 10.00 -22.34
CA LEU A 21 -22.52 8.76 -21.62
C LEU A 21 -21.51 9.07 -20.51
N SER A 22 -21.94 9.04 -19.25
CA SER A 22 -21.03 9.04 -18.11
C SER A 22 -20.21 7.76 -18.18
N VAL A 23 -18.95 7.88 -18.62
CA VAL A 23 -18.00 6.76 -18.55
C VAL A 23 -17.66 6.59 -17.08
N SER A 24 -18.19 5.54 -16.45
CA SER A 24 -17.85 5.23 -15.07
C SER A 24 -16.39 4.76 -14.99
N SER A 25 -15.55 5.56 -14.34
CA SER A 25 -14.14 5.27 -14.16
C SER A 25 -13.93 4.39 -12.92
N ASN A 26 -13.37 3.20 -13.10
CA ASN A 26 -13.24 2.14 -12.09
C ASN A 26 -11.85 1.50 -12.10
N ALA A 27 -11.16 1.44 -10.96
CA ALA A 27 -9.86 0.77 -10.81
C ALA A 27 -9.97 -0.54 -10.02
N THR A 28 -8.91 -1.35 -10.01
CA THR A 28 -8.97 -2.66 -9.36
C THR A 28 -9.11 -2.42 -7.86
N ILE A 29 -10.17 -2.96 -7.25
CA ILE A 29 -10.41 -2.85 -5.81
C ILE A 29 -10.07 -4.18 -5.17
N VAL A 30 -9.18 -4.14 -4.19
CA VAL A 30 -8.79 -5.30 -3.38
C VAL A 30 -9.33 -5.12 -1.98
N GLU A 31 -10.00 -6.15 -1.47
CA GLU A 31 -10.49 -6.23 -0.10
C GLU A 31 -9.60 -7.15 0.74
N PHE A 32 -9.30 -6.69 1.96
CA PHE A 32 -8.56 -7.44 2.96
C PHE A 32 -9.49 -7.73 4.13
N GLU A 33 -9.65 -9.01 4.44
CA GLU A 33 -10.29 -9.45 5.67
C GLU A 33 -9.22 -9.68 6.72
N THR A 34 -9.28 -8.95 7.85
CA THR A 34 -8.29 -9.08 8.93
C THR A 34 -8.95 -9.43 10.25
N SER A 35 -8.17 -9.93 11.22
CA SER A 35 -8.65 -10.12 12.59
C SER A 35 -9.06 -8.82 13.29
N GLN A 36 -8.68 -7.65 12.75
CA GLN A 36 -8.94 -6.32 13.32
C GLN A 36 -9.95 -5.50 12.49
N GLY A 37 -10.67 -6.16 11.57
CA GLY A 37 -11.66 -5.54 10.69
C GLY A 37 -11.16 -5.40 9.25
N ASN A 38 -12.11 -5.23 8.33
CA ASN A 38 -11.81 -5.22 6.89
C ASN A 38 -11.36 -3.85 6.42
N PHE A 39 -10.60 -3.81 5.33
CA PHE A 39 -10.30 -2.60 4.60
C PHE A 39 -10.22 -2.87 3.10
N LYS A 40 -10.41 -1.83 2.29
CA LYS A 40 -10.30 -1.92 0.83
C LYS A 40 -9.28 -0.92 0.32
N ILE A 41 -8.55 -1.33 -0.71
CA ILE A 41 -7.65 -0.47 -1.45
C ILE A 41 -8.09 -0.37 -2.90
N ASN A 42 -7.83 0.78 -3.50
CA ASN A 42 -7.90 1.00 -4.93
C ASN A 42 -6.47 0.98 -5.50
N LEU A 43 -6.24 0.17 -6.54
CA LEU A 43 -4.93 0.03 -7.16
C LEU A 43 -4.68 1.06 -8.26
N HIS A 44 -3.41 1.39 -8.48
CA HIS A 44 -2.96 2.30 -9.52
C HIS A 44 -2.53 1.54 -10.79
N ASP A 45 -3.41 0.69 -11.32
CA ASP A 45 -3.14 -0.29 -12.40
C ASP A 45 -2.40 0.31 -13.61
N GLN A 46 -2.83 1.48 -14.08
CA GLN A 46 -2.31 2.09 -15.31
C GLN A 46 -0.94 2.74 -15.13
N THR A 47 -0.59 3.12 -13.91
CA THR A 47 0.55 4.00 -13.61
C THR A 47 1.68 3.30 -12.87
N THR A 48 1.37 2.20 -12.17
CA THR A 48 2.35 1.30 -11.56
C THR A 48 2.07 -0.17 -11.97
N PRO A 49 2.02 -0.47 -13.28
CA PRO A 49 1.50 -1.74 -13.78
C PRO A 49 2.33 -2.95 -13.34
N LYS A 50 3.66 -2.83 -13.26
CA LYS A 50 4.52 -3.98 -12.89
C LYS A 50 4.33 -4.35 -11.42
N THR A 51 4.16 -3.33 -10.59
CA THR A 51 3.92 -3.52 -9.17
C THR A 51 2.54 -4.12 -8.91
N VAL A 52 1.52 -3.59 -9.60
CA VAL A 52 0.15 -4.10 -9.50
C VAL A 52 0.05 -5.54 -10.02
N GLU A 53 0.65 -5.86 -11.16
CA GLU A 53 0.69 -7.23 -11.70
C GLU A 53 1.31 -8.21 -10.68
N ASN A 54 2.45 -7.85 -10.11
CA ASN A 54 3.10 -8.66 -9.08
C ASN A 54 2.22 -8.84 -7.84
N PHE A 55 1.63 -7.76 -7.32
CA PHE A 55 0.76 -7.81 -6.15
C PHE A 55 -0.49 -8.68 -6.38
N LEU A 56 -1.15 -8.52 -7.53
CA LEU A 56 -2.31 -9.34 -7.92
C LEU A 56 -1.93 -10.81 -8.12
N LYS A 57 -0.70 -11.11 -8.56
CA LYS A 57 -0.23 -12.49 -8.66
C LYS A 57 -0.22 -13.19 -7.30
N TYR A 58 0.35 -12.57 -6.26
CA TYR A 58 0.32 -13.14 -4.90
C TYR A 58 -1.10 -13.33 -4.37
N ILE A 59 -2.03 -12.44 -4.73
CA ILE A 59 -3.46 -12.60 -4.39
C ILE A 59 -4.05 -13.82 -5.09
N ASN A 60 -3.86 -13.93 -6.41
CA ASN A 60 -4.43 -15.02 -7.22
C ASN A 60 -3.85 -16.39 -6.84
N ASP A 61 -2.58 -16.44 -6.43
CA ASP A 61 -1.92 -17.65 -5.95
C ASP A 61 -2.32 -17.99 -4.49
N GLY A 62 -3.05 -17.11 -3.80
CA GLY A 62 -3.46 -17.28 -2.41
C GLY A 62 -2.36 -17.04 -1.38
N ASP A 63 -1.19 -16.55 -1.80
CA ASP A 63 0.03 -16.42 -0.98
C ASP A 63 -0.12 -15.40 0.17
N PHE A 64 -1.09 -14.48 0.09
CA PHE A 64 -1.39 -13.54 1.18
C PHE A 64 -2.39 -14.07 2.21
N ASN A 65 -3.06 -15.19 1.95
CA ASN A 65 -4.03 -15.75 2.88
C ASN A 65 -3.33 -16.30 4.14
N ASN A 66 -3.90 -16.02 5.29
CA ASN A 66 -3.34 -16.36 6.62
C ASN A 66 -1.92 -15.80 6.87
N THR A 67 -1.52 -14.76 6.13
CA THR A 67 -0.32 -13.99 6.48
C THR A 67 -0.60 -13.07 7.67
N VAL A 68 0.45 -12.56 8.29
CA VAL A 68 0.32 -11.64 9.44
C VAL A 68 0.92 -10.29 9.14
N VAL A 69 0.45 -9.27 9.85
CA VAL A 69 1.19 -8.02 9.98
C VAL A 69 2.42 -8.30 10.82
N HIS A 70 3.56 -8.44 10.15
CA HIS A 70 4.82 -8.85 10.78
C HIS A 70 5.68 -7.67 11.24
N ARG A 71 5.27 -6.44 10.94
CA ARG A 71 5.94 -5.23 11.45
C ARG A 71 5.00 -4.03 11.56
N LEU A 72 5.04 -3.37 12.70
CA LEU A 72 4.38 -2.11 12.98
C LEU A 72 5.41 -1.11 13.53
N VAL A 73 5.44 0.07 12.92
CA VAL A 73 6.17 1.23 13.46
C VAL A 73 5.13 2.33 13.72
N PRO A 74 4.83 2.63 15.01
CA PRO A 74 3.82 3.62 15.37
C PRO A 74 4.06 4.96 14.67
N ASN A 75 2.98 5.59 14.18
CA ASN A 75 3.03 6.85 13.45
C ASN A 75 3.97 6.83 12.23
N PHE A 76 4.15 5.67 11.61
CA PHE A 76 4.93 5.53 10.39
C PHE A 76 4.24 4.56 9.42
N ILE A 77 4.39 3.25 9.64
CA ILE A 77 3.89 2.23 8.71
C ILE A 77 3.44 0.96 9.43
N MET A 78 2.53 0.24 8.77
CA MET A 78 2.23 -1.18 9.03
C MET A 78 2.69 -2.00 7.83
N GLN A 79 3.42 -3.10 8.04
CA GLN A 79 4.00 -3.93 6.98
C GLN A 79 3.57 -5.39 7.12
N ALA A 80 3.24 -5.99 5.97
CA ALA A 80 2.69 -7.33 5.85
C ALA A 80 3.11 -7.99 4.51
N GLY A 81 2.50 -9.14 4.20
CA GLY A 81 2.72 -9.87 2.94
C GLY A 81 4.06 -10.62 2.86
N GLY A 82 4.74 -10.84 3.99
CA GLY A 82 6.03 -11.52 4.02
C GLY A 82 6.07 -12.78 4.87
N PHE A 83 5.13 -12.94 5.80
CA PHE A 83 5.22 -13.96 6.82
C PHE A 83 3.85 -14.47 7.24
N GLU A 84 3.84 -15.71 7.71
CA GLU A 84 2.72 -16.41 8.29
C GLU A 84 3.09 -16.96 9.67
N PHE A 85 2.06 -17.19 10.49
CA PHE A 85 2.19 -17.98 11.71
C PHE A 85 1.60 -19.36 11.48
N ASN A 86 2.41 -20.41 11.66
CA ASN A 86 2.02 -21.80 11.42
C ASN A 86 2.10 -22.64 12.71
N GLY A 87 1.85 -22.00 13.86
CA GLY A 87 1.98 -22.60 15.19
C GLY A 87 3.39 -22.55 15.78
N ASN A 88 4.37 -21.99 15.07
CA ASN A 88 5.74 -21.82 15.56
C ASN A 88 6.17 -20.34 15.51
N PHE A 89 6.92 -19.92 16.53
CA PHE A 89 7.54 -18.60 16.62
C PHE A 89 9.07 -18.76 16.72
N PRO A 90 9.89 -18.05 15.91
CA PRO A 90 9.56 -16.91 15.06
C PRO A 90 8.72 -17.25 13.83
N LEU A 91 8.07 -16.22 13.26
CA LEU A 91 7.21 -16.33 12.06
C LEU A 91 7.93 -16.97 10.88
N THR A 92 7.17 -17.69 10.05
CA THR A 92 7.70 -18.34 8.83
C THR A 92 7.55 -17.40 7.64
N ALA A 93 8.62 -17.22 6.85
CA ALA A 93 8.55 -16.43 5.63
C ALA A 93 7.77 -17.18 4.53
N ILE A 94 6.91 -16.45 3.80
CA ILE A 94 6.24 -17.00 2.63
C ILE A 94 7.23 -17.16 1.47
N ASP A 95 6.87 -18.01 0.50
CA ASP A 95 7.64 -18.11 -0.73
C ASP A 95 7.51 -16.82 -1.56
N VAL A 96 8.58 -16.45 -2.27
CA VAL A 96 8.59 -15.25 -3.12
C VAL A 96 8.93 -15.54 -4.57
N ASP A 97 8.37 -14.71 -5.44
CA ASP A 97 8.72 -14.58 -6.86
C ASP A 97 9.95 -13.68 -7.08
N SER A 98 10.33 -13.51 -8.35
CA SER A 98 11.36 -12.57 -8.78
C SER A 98 11.01 -11.12 -8.44
N SER A 99 12.02 -10.29 -8.17
CA SER A 99 11.79 -8.90 -7.84
C SER A 99 11.29 -8.07 -9.02
N VAL A 100 10.52 -7.02 -8.71
CA VAL A 100 9.98 -6.08 -9.70
C VAL A 100 10.78 -4.78 -9.79
N LYS A 101 10.71 -4.14 -10.97
CA LYS A 101 11.28 -2.82 -11.20
C LYS A 101 10.46 -1.78 -10.41
N ASN A 102 11.16 -0.84 -9.77
CA ASN A 102 10.55 0.26 -9.02
C ASN A 102 9.80 1.24 -9.95
N GLU A 103 8.63 1.71 -9.52
CA GLU A 103 7.75 2.66 -10.21
C GLU A 103 7.31 3.80 -9.26
N PRO A 104 8.23 4.59 -8.67
CA PRO A 104 7.96 5.51 -7.55
C PRO A 104 7.25 6.82 -7.96
N LEU A 105 6.17 6.73 -8.74
CA LEU A 105 5.46 7.89 -9.31
C LEU A 105 4.69 8.70 -8.26
N TYR A 106 4.11 8.04 -7.27
CA TYR A 106 3.26 8.66 -6.25
C TYR A 106 3.98 8.77 -4.89
N SER A 107 3.52 9.74 -4.10
CA SER A 107 4.10 10.11 -2.81
C SER A 107 3.56 9.23 -1.70
N ASN A 108 4.43 8.86 -0.75
CA ASN A 108 4.13 8.03 0.41
C ASN A 108 3.40 8.84 1.50
N VAL A 109 2.19 9.31 1.17
CA VAL A 109 1.31 10.03 2.09
C VAL A 109 0.41 9.06 2.86
N ARG A 110 -0.29 9.57 3.87
CA ARG A 110 -1.23 8.77 4.68
C ARG A 110 -2.20 7.97 3.79
N ALA A 111 -2.55 6.75 4.22
CA ALA A 111 -3.50 5.85 3.56
C ALA A 111 -3.03 5.30 2.20
N THR A 112 -1.79 5.53 1.80
CA THR A 112 -1.20 4.85 0.62
C THR A 112 -0.63 3.49 0.99
N ILE A 113 -0.67 2.56 0.05
CA ILE A 113 0.02 1.26 0.12
C ILE A 113 1.21 1.26 -0.83
N ALA A 114 2.35 0.79 -0.35
CA ALA A 114 3.60 0.78 -1.10
C ALA A 114 4.41 -0.51 -0.90
N MET A 115 5.23 -0.87 -1.90
CA MET A 115 6.07 -2.07 -1.83
C MET A 115 7.27 -1.88 -0.91
N ALA A 116 7.49 -2.83 0.00
CA ALA A 116 8.71 -2.89 0.79
C ALA A 116 9.90 -3.37 -0.06
N LYS A 117 11.11 -2.93 0.30
CA LYS A 117 12.33 -3.17 -0.47
C LYS A 117 13.52 -3.43 0.43
N ILE A 118 14.50 -4.17 -0.09
CA ILE A 118 15.81 -4.33 0.51
C ILE A 118 16.56 -3.00 0.46
N ALA A 119 17.19 -2.63 1.58
CA ALA A 119 17.98 -1.41 1.69
C ALA A 119 19.04 -1.33 0.57
N ASN A 120 19.23 -0.14 0.00
CA ASN A 120 20.16 0.14 -1.09
C ASN A 120 19.93 -0.68 -2.38
N SER A 121 18.78 -1.34 -2.51
CA SER A 121 18.39 -2.11 -3.69
C SER A 121 17.02 -1.62 -4.22
N PRO A 122 16.98 -0.58 -5.07
CA PRO A 122 15.73 0.06 -5.47
C PRO A 122 14.74 -0.84 -6.21
N ASN A 123 15.19 -1.91 -6.88
CA ASN A 123 14.37 -2.85 -7.68
C ASN A 123 14.26 -4.24 -7.01
N SER A 124 14.15 -4.28 -5.69
CA SER A 124 14.17 -5.53 -4.90
C SER A 124 12.81 -5.93 -4.31
N ALA A 125 11.75 -5.18 -4.60
CA ALA A 125 10.40 -5.49 -4.13
C ALA A 125 9.94 -6.88 -4.63
N THR A 126 9.37 -7.69 -3.73
CA THR A 126 8.76 -9.00 -4.04
C THR A 126 7.33 -9.06 -3.52
N SER A 127 7.07 -9.69 -2.36
CA SER A 127 5.74 -9.90 -1.80
C SER A 127 5.33 -8.87 -0.76
N GLN A 128 6.31 -8.29 -0.05
CA GLN A 128 6.06 -7.44 1.11
C GLN A 128 5.59 -6.04 0.72
N TRP A 129 4.59 -5.55 1.43
CA TRP A 129 4.00 -4.22 1.26
C TRP A 129 3.77 -3.57 2.62
N PHE A 130 3.56 -2.26 2.62
CA PHE A 130 3.22 -1.50 3.81
C PHE A 130 2.17 -0.43 3.54
N ILE A 131 1.40 -0.08 4.58
CA ILE A 131 0.44 1.03 4.58
C ILE A 131 1.01 2.18 5.41
N ASN A 132 0.91 3.40 4.88
CA ASN A 132 1.35 4.62 5.54
C ASN A 132 0.30 5.14 6.53
N TYR A 133 0.65 5.26 7.82
CA TYR A 133 -0.22 5.84 8.86
C TYR A 133 -0.29 7.37 8.83
N LYS A 134 0.71 8.01 8.22
CA LYS A 134 0.83 9.46 8.10
C LYS A 134 1.54 9.82 6.80
N ASP A 135 1.75 11.12 6.59
CA ASP A 135 2.67 11.58 5.55
C ASP A 135 4.12 11.23 5.89
N ASN A 136 4.70 10.33 5.09
CA ASN A 136 6.08 9.85 5.19
C ASN A 136 6.92 10.27 3.97
N SER A 137 6.40 11.15 3.11
CA SER A 137 7.01 11.58 1.85
C SER A 137 8.44 12.09 2.02
N ALA A 138 8.69 12.87 3.08
CA ALA A 138 10.01 13.43 3.38
C ALA A 138 11.14 12.39 3.44
N ILE A 139 10.82 11.13 3.79
CA ILE A 139 11.76 10.02 3.91
C ILE A 139 11.58 9.05 2.73
N LEU A 140 10.37 8.52 2.56
CA LEU A 140 10.09 7.38 1.68
C LEU A 140 10.06 7.75 0.19
N ASP A 141 9.90 9.03 -0.16
CA ASP A 141 9.90 9.43 -1.57
C ASP A 141 11.32 9.59 -2.14
N ARG A 142 12.33 9.70 -1.26
CA ARG A 142 13.75 9.89 -1.62
C ARG A 142 14.57 8.64 -1.37
N GLN A 143 14.36 7.99 -0.22
CA GLN A 143 15.19 6.88 0.23
C GLN A 143 15.10 5.70 -0.74
N ASN A 144 16.24 5.05 -1.01
CA ASN A 144 16.30 3.82 -1.81
C ASN A 144 15.64 3.96 -3.20
N GLY A 145 15.76 5.14 -3.83
CA GLY A 145 15.14 5.47 -5.12
C GLY A 145 13.62 5.64 -5.06
N GLY A 146 13.08 5.96 -3.87
CA GLY A 146 11.65 6.10 -3.59
C GLY A 146 10.91 4.77 -3.50
N PHE A 147 9.95 4.67 -2.58
CA PHE A 147 9.10 3.49 -2.45
C PHE A 147 7.87 3.61 -3.35
N THR A 148 7.57 2.55 -4.11
CA THR A 148 6.47 2.55 -5.09
C THR A 148 5.14 2.45 -4.37
N VAL A 149 4.41 3.57 -4.30
CA VAL A 149 3.00 3.61 -3.96
C VAL A 149 2.20 3.10 -5.16
N PHE A 150 1.46 2.02 -4.96
CA PHE A 150 0.72 1.32 -6.03
C PHE A 150 -0.80 1.26 -5.76
N GLY A 151 -1.27 1.96 -4.73
CA GLY A 151 -2.68 2.12 -4.42
C GLY A 151 -2.91 2.95 -3.17
N GLU A 152 -4.19 3.09 -2.82
CA GLU A 152 -4.63 3.83 -1.64
C GLU A 152 -5.85 3.16 -0.98
N VAL A 153 -5.93 3.27 0.35
CA VAL A 153 -7.05 2.79 1.15
C VAL A 153 -8.26 3.68 0.89
N ILE A 154 -9.36 3.06 0.44
CA ILE A 154 -10.62 3.74 0.14
C ILE A 154 -11.73 3.46 1.17
N GLU A 155 -11.56 2.41 1.97
CA GLU A 155 -12.51 2.00 3.03
C GLU A 155 -11.75 1.29 4.16
N GLY A 156 -12.18 1.44 5.41
CA GLY A 156 -11.63 0.69 6.55
C GLY A 156 -10.31 1.21 7.12
N MET A 157 -9.96 2.47 6.83
CA MET A 157 -8.76 3.10 7.38
C MET A 157 -8.80 3.22 8.92
N ASP A 158 -9.99 3.35 9.50
CA ASP A 158 -10.22 3.31 10.95
C ASP A 158 -9.87 1.94 11.56
N ASN A 159 -10.09 0.84 10.82
CA ASN A 159 -9.65 -0.49 11.25
C ASN A 159 -8.12 -0.60 11.22
N ILE A 160 -7.47 -0.02 10.20
CA ILE A 160 -6.01 0.07 10.13
C ILE A 160 -5.45 0.89 11.30
N ASP A 161 -6.10 2.01 11.65
CA ASP A 161 -5.70 2.85 12.79
C ASP A 161 -5.82 2.13 14.14
N LYS A 162 -6.80 1.22 14.31
CA LYS A 162 -6.91 0.37 15.51
C LYS A 162 -5.68 -0.54 15.67
N ILE A 163 -5.15 -1.08 14.58
CA ILE A 163 -3.94 -1.92 14.60
C ILE A 163 -2.75 -1.15 15.18
N ALA A 164 -2.64 0.16 14.90
CA ALA A 164 -1.55 1.00 15.41
C ALA A 164 -1.53 1.16 16.94
N GLN A 165 -2.65 0.84 17.61
CA GLN A 165 -2.81 0.97 19.06
C GLN A 165 -2.55 -0.35 19.81
N LEU A 166 -2.25 -1.43 19.10
CA LEU A 166 -2.01 -2.73 19.70
C LEU A 166 -0.64 -2.79 20.41
N PRO A 167 -0.49 -3.64 21.44
CA PRO A 167 0.82 -3.95 22.01
C PRO A 167 1.80 -4.42 20.92
N ILE A 168 3.08 -4.07 21.06
CA ILE A 168 4.11 -4.43 20.08
C ILE A 168 5.15 -5.32 20.76
N CYS A 169 5.36 -6.51 20.22
CA CYS A 169 6.42 -7.41 20.64
C CYS A 169 7.39 -7.65 19.47
N GLN A 170 8.67 -7.32 19.64
CA GLN A 170 9.69 -7.49 18.59
C GLN A 170 9.28 -6.84 17.24
N SER A 171 8.65 -5.66 17.29
CA SER A 171 8.06 -4.94 16.15
C SER A 171 6.79 -5.54 15.55
N ILE A 172 6.28 -6.66 16.04
CA ILE A 172 5.02 -7.27 15.59
C ILE A 172 3.87 -6.72 16.46
N PRO A 173 2.77 -6.21 15.88
CA PRO A 173 1.56 -5.89 16.64
C PRO A 173 0.88 -7.18 17.11
N MET A 174 0.73 -7.33 18.42
CA MET A 174 0.22 -8.55 19.05
C MET A 174 -0.96 -8.22 19.98
N PRO A 175 -2.21 -8.40 19.52
CA PRO A 175 -3.38 -8.21 20.37
C PRO A 175 -3.35 -9.19 21.57
N ASP A 176 -3.81 -8.70 22.71
CA ASP A 176 -3.90 -9.45 23.97
C ASP A 176 -2.58 -10.14 24.39
N TYR A 177 -1.44 -9.54 24.03
CA TYR A 177 -0.11 -10.04 24.34
C TYR A 177 0.69 -9.00 25.13
N THR A 178 1.01 -9.31 26.38
CA THR A 178 1.65 -8.35 27.29
C THR A 178 3.16 -8.25 27.09
N ASN A 179 3.75 -7.17 27.60
CA ASN A 179 5.21 -6.98 27.56
C ASN A 179 5.95 -8.08 28.34
N GLU A 180 5.35 -8.59 29.43
CA GLU A 180 5.90 -9.68 30.23
C GLU A 180 5.92 -11.00 29.46
N GLN A 181 4.85 -11.30 28.71
CA GLN A 181 4.80 -12.46 27.80
C GLN A 181 5.84 -12.31 26.69
N CYS A 182 5.99 -11.10 26.11
CA CYS A 182 7.00 -10.81 25.11
C CYS A 182 8.44 -11.00 25.59
N ALA A 183 8.72 -10.69 26.85
CA ALA A 183 10.06 -10.85 27.43
C ALA A 183 10.39 -12.30 27.83
N ASN A 184 9.40 -13.20 27.86
CA ASN A 184 9.56 -14.57 28.33
C ASN A 184 9.64 -15.57 27.17
N SER A 185 10.84 -16.12 26.93
CA SER A 185 11.09 -17.09 25.85
C SER A 185 10.30 -18.41 25.98
N ASN A 186 9.71 -18.70 27.15
CA ASN A 186 8.87 -19.88 27.35
C ASN A 186 7.41 -19.64 26.96
N PHE A 187 7.01 -18.39 26.73
CA PHE A 187 5.67 -18.07 26.23
C PHE A 187 5.70 -18.13 24.70
N VAL A 188 4.92 -19.05 24.13
CA VAL A 188 4.72 -19.14 22.69
C VAL A 188 3.37 -18.47 22.38
N PRO A 189 3.33 -17.43 21.55
CA PRO A 189 2.07 -16.82 21.15
C PRO A 189 1.18 -17.78 20.39
N ALA A 190 -0.13 -17.61 20.51
CA ALA A 190 -1.13 -18.33 19.72
C ALA A 190 -1.62 -17.49 18.53
N ASP A 191 -2.40 -18.09 17.62
CA ASP A 191 -2.94 -17.42 16.43
C ASP A 191 -3.67 -16.12 16.76
N GLU A 192 -4.41 -16.09 17.88
CA GLU A 192 -5.18 -14.93 18.34
C GLU A 192 -4.30 -13.74 18.75
N ASN A 193 -3.01 -13.97 19.03
CA ASN A 193 -2.06 -12.92 19.37
C ASN A 193 -1.42 -12.28 18.13
N PHE A 194 -1.89 -12.56 16.92
CA PHE A 194 -1.41 -11.95 15.70
C PHE A 194 -2.52 -11.18 14.97
N VAL A 195 -2.13 -10.08 14.32
CA VAL A 195 -3.00 -9.42 13.34
C VAL A 195 -2.91 -10.20 12.03
N THR A 196 -3.82 -11.15 11.88
CA THR A 196 -3.89 -12.06 10.72
C THR A 196 -4.69 -11.42 9.59
N ILE A 197 -4.11 -11.45 8.39
CA ILE A 197 -4.78 -11.21 7.11
C ILE A 197 -5.35 -12.54 6.68
N ARG A 198 -6.65 -12.73 6.91
CA ARG A 198 -7.34 -14.00 6.68
C ARG A 198 -7.41 -14.30 5.19
N THR A 199 -7.92 -13.33 4.43
CA THR A 199 -8.03 -13.41 2.98
C THR A 199 -7.78 -12.05 2.34
N VAL A 200 -7.25 -12.09 1.12
CA VAL A 200 -7.15 -10.92 0.24
C VAL A 200 -7.86 -11.27 -1.07
N THR A 201 -8.85 -10.49 -1.47
CA THR A 201 -9.69 -10.79 -2.64
C THR A 201 -9.84 -9.58 -3.56
N ILE A 202 -10.02 -9.84 -4.85
CA ILE A 202 -10.32 -8.79 -5.84
C ILE A 202 -11.84 -8.60 -5.83
N SER A 203 -12.31 -7.46 -5.30
CA SER A 203 -13.73 -7.12 -5.22
C SER A 203 -14.24 -6.41 -6.48
N ASN A 204 -13.35 -5.74 -7.22
CA ASN A 204 -13.60 -5.20 -8.55
C ASN A 204 -12.34 -5.35 -9.40
N SER A 205 -12.45 -5.90 -10.60
CA SER A 205 -11.33 -6.18 -11.51
C SER A 205 -11.18 -5.19 -12.67
N SER A 206 -11.96 -4.10 -12.71
CA SER A 206 -11.83 -3.06 -13.73
C SER A 206 -10.55 -2.26 -13.49
N THR A 207 -9.74 -1.99 -14.51
CA THR A 207 -8.38 -1.43 -14.34
C THR A 207 -8.23 0.04 -14.72
N THR A 208 -9.34 0.78 -14.89
CA THR A 208 -9.31 2.20 -15.31
C THR A 208 -9.06 3.14 -14.11
N THR A 209 -8.53 4.33 -14.32
CA THR A 209 -8.23 5.27 -13.22
C THR A 209 -9.49 5.63 -12.45
N ALA A 210 -9.56 5.57 -11.13
CA ALA A 210 -10.73 6.08 -10.43
C ALA A 210 -10.78 7.61 -10.50
N GLU A 211 -11.80 8.18 -11.15
CA GLU A 211 -11.96 9.64 -11.34
C GLU A 211 -12.06 10.41 -10.02
N SER A 212 -12.56 9.76 -8.97
CA SER A 212 -12.67 10.33 -7.63
C SER A 212 -11.34 10.39 -6.87
N LEU A 213 -10.31 9.69 -7.34
CA LEU A 213 -9.02 9.63 -6.68
C LEU A 213 -8.08 10.68 -7.27
N SER A 214 -7.35 11.36 -6.39
CA SER A 214 -6.34 12.35 -6.76
C SER A 214 -5.00 12.03 -6.09
N PRO A 215 -4.29 10.99 -6.56
CA PRO A 215 -3.04 10.56 -5.95
C PRO A 215 -1.99 11.67 -5.96
N VAL A 216 -1.29 11.85 -4.84
CA VAL A 216 -0.23 12.86 -4.70
C VAL A 216 1.01 12.38 -5.47
N LYS A 217 1.53 13.19 -6.40
CA LYS A 217 2.74 12.85 -7.15
C LYS A 217 3.99 12.99 -6.29
N ASN A 218 4.92 12.05 -6.44
CA ASN A 218 6.26 12.19 -5.88
C ASN A 218 7.04 13.25 -6.66
N THR A 219 7.45 14.31 -5.97
CA THR A 219 8.25 15.42 -6.55
C THR A 219 9.68 15.49 -6.01
N LEU A 220 10.07 14.54 -5.16
CA LEU A 220 11.29 14.59 -4.36
C LEU A 220 12.44 13.70 -4.87
N LEU A 221 12.17 12.75 -5.77
CA LEU A 221 13.15 11.78 -6.29
C LEU A 221 14.42 12.37 -6.91
N ASN A 222 14.27 13.51 -7.62
CA ASN A 222 15.36 14.15 -8.36
C ASN A 222 15.80 15.47 -7.74
N GLN A 223 15.21 15.84 -6.60
CA GLN A 223 15.72 16.96 -5.82
C GLN A 223 16.93 16.43 -5.06
N GLY A 224 18.11 16.57 -5.69
CA GLY A 224 19.38 16.31 -5.05
C GLY A 224 19.40 16.95 -3.67
N SER A 225 20.06 16.30 -2.71
CA SER A 225 20.31 16.84 -1.38
C SER A 225 20.92 18.24 -1.51
N SER A 226 20.08 19.27 -1.47
CA SER A 226 20.51 20.65 -1.32
C SER A 226 21.09 20.73 0.08
N SER A 227 22.41 20.73 0.15
CA SER A 227 23.18 21.15 1.30
C SER A 227 22.76 22.57 1.66
N SER A 228 21.81 22.68 2.57
CA SER A 228 21.64 23.89 3.36
C SER A 228 22.69 23.82 4.47
N ASP A 229 23.84 24.43 4.22
CA ASP A 229 24.72 24.90 5.28
C ASP A 229 23.92 25.89 6.12
N SER A 230 23.60 25.54 7.37
CA SER A 230 23.25 26.47 8.44
C SER A 230 23.38 25.75 9.78
N ASP A 231 24.26 26.30 10.61
CA ASP A 231 24.63 25.88 11.95
C ASP A 231 23.45 25.66 12.91
N GLY A 232 23.61 24.73 13.86
CA GLY A 232 22.91 24.81 15.14
C GLY A 232 22.22 23.54 15.64
N ASP A 233 22.92 22.85 16.54
CA ASP A 233 22.41 22.32 17.81
C ASP A 233 21.55 21.03 17.84
N GLY A 234 22.15 19.98 18.41
CA GLY A 234 21.56 19.29 19.57
C GLY A 234 20.38 18.34 19.37
N GLY A 235 20.68 17.06 19.07
CA GLY A 235 19.91 15.94 19.64
C GLY A 235 19.02 15.15 18.68
N GLY A 236 19.37 13.88 18.47
CA GLY A 236 18.42 12.87 17.94
C GLY A 236 18.87 12.12 16.68
N SER A 237 20.11 11.63 16.60
CA SER A 237 20.59 10.85 15.45
C SER A 237 20.34 9.34 15.54
N LEU A 238 19.64 8.84 16.57
CA LEU A 238 19.40 7.40 16.76
C LEU A 238 18.15 6.85 16.04
N SER A 239 17.25 7.70 15.53
CA SER A 239 15.97 7.26 14.94
C SER A 239 16.05 6.93 13.44
N TYR A 240 17.04 7.43 12.72
CA TYR A 240 17.13 7.26 11.26
C TYR A 240 17.75 5.92 10.83
N PHE A 241 18.55 5.29 11.70
CA PHE A 241 19.20 4.00 11.39
C PHE A 241 18.29 2.78 11.60
N ALA A 242 17.16 2.92 12.31
CA ALA A 242 16.18 1.83 12.48
C ALA A 242 15.37 1.52 11.21
N LEU A 243 15.46 2.35 10.17
CA LEU A 243 14.83 2.14 8.87
C LEU A 243 15.63 1.21 7.94
N LEU A 244 16.87 0.85 8.31
CA LEU A 244 17.77 0.05 7.46
C LEU A 244 17.49 -1.46 7.48
N ALA A 245 16.64 -1.95 8.38
CA ALA A 245 16.38 -3.39 8.54
C ALA A 245 15.04 -3.84 7.91
N LEU A 246 14.70 -3.32 6.71
CA LEU A 246 13.46 -3.72 6.02
C LEU A 246 13.49 -5.14 5.43
N SER A 247 14.60 -5.88 5.51
CA SER A 247 14.66 -7.27 5.04
C SER A 247 15.98 -7.95 5.48
N LEU A 248 15.93 -8.80 6.51
CA LEU A 248 17.00 -9.76 6.77
C LEU A 248 16.47 -11.16 7.07
N VAL A 249 15.30 -11.54 6.56
CA VAL A 249 14.76 -12.89 6.80
C VAL A 249 14.70 -13.70 5.51
N GLY A 250 15.08 -14.98 5.65
CA GLY A 250 15.40 -15.93 4.60
C GLY A 250 14.34 -16.03 3.51
N LEU A 251 14.74 -15.68 2.29
CA LEU A 251 13.96 -15.85 1.08
C LEU A 251 13.90 -17.34 0.74
N ARG A 252 12.71 -17.95 0.80
CA ARG A 252 12.44 -19.20 0.09
C ARG A 252 11.88 -18.81 -1.28
N ARG A 253 12.59 -19.16 -2.36
CA ARG A 253 12.15 -18.85 -3.74
C ARG A 253 11.34 -20.01 -4.28
N LYS A 254 10.20 -19.73 -4.93
CA LYS A 254 9.49 -20.75 -5.72
C LYS A 254 10.39 -21.19 -6.87
N MET A 255 10.89 -22.42 -6.84
CA MET A 255 11.55 -23.03 -8.00
C MET A 255 10.47 -23.56 -8.94
N LYS A 256 10.26 -22.91 -10.09
CA LYS A 256 9.43 -23.48 -11.16
C LYS A 256 10.16 -24.68 -11.75
N ILE A 257 9.62 -25.88 -11.53
CA ILE A 257 9.94 -27.05 -12.35
C ILE A 257 9.11 -26.86 -13.63
N SER A 258 9.80 -26.54 -14.73
CA SER A 258 9.23 -26.51 -16.08
C SER A 258 9.10 -27.93 -16.64
#